data_AF-A0A970DX78-F1
#
_entry.id   AF-A0A970DX78-F1
#
_cell.length_a   1.000
_cell.length_b   1.000
_cell.length_c   1.000
_cell.angle_alpha   90.00
_cell.angle_beta   90.00
_cell.angle_gamma   90.00
#
_symmetry.space_group_name_H-M   'P 1'
#
loop_
_entity.id
_entity.type
_entity.pdbx_description
1 polymer ?
#
loop_
_entity_poly.entity_id
_entity_poly.type
_entity_poly.pdbx_seq_one_letter_code
_entity_poly.pdbx_strand_id
1 'polypeptide(L)'
;MEVSIVAGKQKSPWLDPNKEGRTKGRRGKRYCARCGNTVQQARILKTHNLCEYCVREMVRKKERNWVCRGCGRFAPNEVKMGGGYCRSCLCPACGRPDPEAIPKFGLCRACANTAGVFCLRCGKEAPAQVRKNQGFCDLCAQNRPTADKL
;
A
#
# COMPACT_ATOMS: atom_id res chain seq x y z
N MET A 1 -24.51 -19.63 -16.83
CA MET A 1 -23.71 -20.01 -15.65
C MET A 1 -23.54 -18.78 -14.79
N GLU A 2 -24.50 -18.53 -13.90
CA GLU A 2 -24.42 -17.44 -12.92
C GLU A 2 -23.47 -17.86 -11.79
N VAL A 3 -22.37 -17.13 -11.64
CA VAL A 3 -21.43 -17.32 -10.54
C VAL A 3 -21.98 -16.56 -9.34
N SER A 4 -22.72 -17.27 -8.48
CA SER A 4 -23.11 -16.79 -7.16
C SER A 4 -21.86 -16.64 -6.29
N ILE A 5 -21.37 -15.41 -6.15
CA ILE A 5 -20.33 -15.08 -5.17
C ILE A 5 -20.99 -15.14 -3.78
N VAL A 6 -20.78 -16.24 -3.08
CA VAL A 6 -21.12 -16.35 -1.66
C VAL A 6 -20.25 -15.33 -0.92
N ALA A 7 -20.85 -14.20 -0.54
CA ALA A 7 -20.23 -13.20 0.33
C ALA A 7 -20.10 -13.78 1.74
N GLY A 8 -19.16 -14.70 1.93
CA GLY A 8 -18.77 -15.18 3.25
C GLY A 8 -18.28 -13.97 4.07
N LYS A 9 -18.93 -13.70 5.21
CA LYS A 9 -18.55 -12.64 6.17
C LYS A 9 -17.04 -12.63 6.33
N GLN A 10 -16.36 -11.62 5.77
CA GLN A 10 -14.91 -11.45 5.93
C GLN A 10 -14.61 -11.40 7.43
N LYS A 11 -13.96 -12.44 7.94
CA LYS A 11 -13.60 -12.51 9.36
C LYS A 11 -12.60 -11.39 9.63
N SER A 12 -12.96 -10.45 10.50
CA SER A 12 -12.06 -9.36 10.91
C SER A 12 -10.67 -9.91 11.29
N PRO A 13 -9.58 -9.27 10.85
CA PRO A 13 -8.23 -9.72 11.18
C PRO A 13 -7.88 -9.49 12.65
N TRP A 14 -8.69 -8.70 13.35
CA TRP A 14 -8.56 -8.40 14.77
C TRP A 14 -9.36 -9.36 15.62
N LEU A 15 -8.81 -9.72 16.78
CA LEU A 15 -9.56 -10.36 17.86
C LEU A 15 -10.38 -9.30 18.58
N ASP A 16 -11.61 -9.66 18.89
CA ASP A 16 -12.58 -8.80 19.55
C ASP A 16 -12.44 -9.00 21.08
N PRO A 17 -12.17 -7.93 21.85
CA PRO A 17 -12.12 -7.93 23.31
C PRO A 17 -13.31 -8.62 23.94
N ASN A 18 -14.49 -8.46 23.35
CA ASN A 18 -15.75 -9.00 23.89
C ASN A 18 -15.94 -10.50 23.61
N LYS A 19 -15.07 -11.11 22.80
CA LYS A 19 -15.17 -12.53 22.40
C LYS A 19 -14.11 -13.41 23.03
N GLU A 20 -13.05 -12.84 23.62
CA GLU A 20 -11.96 -13.61 24.22
C GLU A 20 -12.17 -13.80 25.74
N GLY A 21 -11.93 -15.03 26.23
CA GLY A 21 -12.29 -15.48 27.60
C GLY A 21 -13.45 -16.47 27.67
N ARG A 22 -14.25 -16.61 26.60
CA ARG A 22 -15.34 -17.61 26.51
C ARG A 22 -14.89 -19.00 26.02
N THR A 23 -13.61 -19.18 25.68
CA THR A 23 -13.05 -20.43 25.16
C THR A 23 -11.88 -20.91 26.02
N LYS A 24 -11.96 -22.15 26.53
CA LYS A 24 -10.88 -22.82 27.29
C LYS A 24 -9.71 -23.21 26.36
N GLY A 25 -8.46 -23.14 26.85
CA GLY A 25 -7.25 -23.64 26.17
C GLY A 25 -6.24 -22.57 25.69
N ARG A 26 -5.20 -23.00 24.95
CA ARG A 26 -4.10 -22.15 24.42
C ARG A 26 -4.56 -20.94 23.60
N ARG A 27 -5.78 -21.00 23.06
CA ARG A 27 -6.42 -19.93 22.26
C ARG A 27 -7.12 -18.85 23.09
N GLY A 28 -7.33 -19.07 24.40
CA GLY A 28 -8.05 -18.15 25.28
C GLY A 28 -7.17 -17.09 25.97
N LYS A 29 -5.85 -17.11 25.75
CA LYS A 29 -4.89 -16.16 26.36
C LYS A 29 -3.96 -15.59 25.29
N ARG A 30 -4.49 -14.83 24.33
CA ARG A 30 -3.61 -14.11 23.39
C ARG A 30 -3.20 -12.77 23.98
N TYR A 31 -1.94 -12.43 23.75
CA TYR A 31 -1.32 -11.20 24.19
C TYR A 31 -0.49 -10.59 23.06
N CYS A 32 -0.24 -9.29 23.17
CA CYS A 32 0.63 -8.57 22.28
C CYS A 32 2.08 -9.03 22.48
N ALA A 33 2.73 -9.53 21.44
CA ALA A 33 4.13 -9.95 21.45
C ALA A 33 5.12 -8.82 21.71
N ARG A 34 4.70 -7.55 21.57
CA ARG A 34 5.56 -6.38 21.77
C ARG A 34 5.42 -5.74 23.14
N CYS A 35 4.20 -5.63 23.68
CA CYS A 35 3.93 -4.90 24.92
C CYS A 35 3.21 -5.73 26.00
N GLY A 36 2.84 -6.97 25.71
CA GLY A 36 2.15 -7.85 26.66
C GLY A 36 0.65 -7.62 26.82
N ASN A 37 0.06 -6.57 26.22
CA ASN A 37 -1.38 -6.30 26.37
C ASN A 37 -2.24 -7.51 25.99
N THR A 38 -3.25 -7.81 26.80
CA THR A 38 -4.21 -8.88 26.54
C THR A 38 -5.33 -8.41 25.61
N VAL A 39 -6.12 -9.35 25.07
CA VAL A 39 -7.28 -9.00 24.23
C VAL A 39 -8.35 -8.22 25.00
N GLN A 40 -8.42 -8.37 26.33
CA GLN A 40 -9.30 -7.55 27.18
C GLN A 40 -8.90 -6.07 27.18
N GLN A 41 -7.60 -5.78 27.06
CA GLN A 41 -7.07 -4.41 27.09
C GLN A 41 -7.04 -3.78 25.69
N ALA A 42 -6.83 -4.57 24.64
CA ALA A 42 -6.72 -4.06 23.27
C ALA A 42 -7.04 -5.13 22.23
N ARG A 43 -7.57 -4.74 21.07
CA ARG A 43 -7.70 -5.66 19.93
C ARG A 43 -6.35 -6.20 19.51
N ILE A 44 -6.22 -7.52 19.38
CA ILE A 44 -4.98 -8.19 18.94
C ILE A 44 -5.12 -8.66 17.49
N LEU A 45 -4.15 -8.28 16.66
CA LEU A 45 -4.03 -8.73 15.27
C LEU A 45 -3.66 -10.23 15.24
N LYS A 46 -4.51 -11.05 14.61
CA LYS A 46 -4.40 -12.51 14.67
C LYS A 46 -3.10 -13.06 14.07
N THR A 47 -2.60 -12.42 13.01
CA THR A 47 -1.47 -12.92 12.21
C THR A 47 -0.12 -12.68 12.88
N HIS A 48 0.01 -11.59 13.64
CA HIS A 48 1.30 -11.18 14.23
C HIS A 48 1.27 -11.06 15.76
N ASN A 49 0.13 -11.32 16.40
CA ASN A 49 -0.07 -11.12 17.83
C ASN A 49 0.36 -9.72 18.27
N LEU A 50 -0.11 -8.68 17.58
CA LEU A 50 0.20 -7.29 17.90
C LEU A 50 -1.08 -6.55 18.29
N CYS A 51 -1.06 -5.78 19.36
CA CYS A 51 -2.19 -4.93 19.71
C CYS A 51 -2.33 -3.75 18.76
N GLU A 52 -3.55 -3.22 18.65
CA GLU A 52 -3.83 -2.08 17.78
C GLU A 52 -2.98 -0.84 18.13
N TYR A 53 -2.64 -0.64 19.40
CA TYR A 53 -1.80 0.48 19.82
C TYR A 53 -0.38 0.34 19.28
N CYS A 54 0.26 -0.82 19.44
CA CYS A 54 1.56 -1.10 18.86
C CYS A 54 1.55 -0.95 17.33
N VAL A 55 0.50 -1.45 16.66
CA VAL A 55 0.36 -1.31 15.20
C VAL A 55 0.25 0.16 14.79
N ARG A 56 -0.58 0.96 15.48
CA ARG A 56 -0.69 2.40 15.20
C ARG A 56 0.62 3.13 15.44
N GLU A 57 1.35 2.79 16.50
CA GLU A 57 2.65 3.36 16.79
C GLU A 57 3.67 3.04 15.69
N MET A 58 3.72 1.78 15.23
CA MET A 58 4.56 1.35 14.11
C MET A 58 4.25 2.12 12.83
N VAL A 59 2.95 2.28 12.52
CA VAL A 59 2.49 3.05 11.36
C VAL A 59 2.93 4.51 11.47
N ARG A 60 2.73 5.13 12.64
CA ARG A 60 3.15 6.52 12.90
C ARG A 60 4.66 6.70 12.75
N LYS A 61 5.45 5.75 13.25
CA LYS A 61 6.93 5.78 13.18
C LYS A 61 7.48 5.28 11.83
N LYS A 62 6.64 4.82 10.89
CA LYS A 62 7.03 4.17 9.64
C LYS A 62 8.14 3.12 9.83
N GLU A 63 7.93 2.22 10.79
CA GLU A 63 8.93 1.22 11.17
C GLU A 63 9.26 0.29 9.98
N ARG A 64 10.53 0.30 9.53
CA ARG A 64 10.99 -0.25 8.23
C ARG A 64 10.51 -1.68 7.93
N ASN A 65 10.46 -2.54 8.94
CA ASN A 65 10.16 -3.96 8.78
C ASN A 65 8.67 -4.31 8.89
N TRP A 66 7.84 -3.32 9.17
CA TRP A 66 6.41 -3.49 9.41
C TRP A 66 5.55 -2.63 8.49
N VAL A 67 6.05 -1.45 8.13
CA VAL A 67 5.27 -0.40 7.48
C VAL A 67 5.97 0.10 6.24
N CYS A 68 5.22 0.24 5.15
CA CYS A 68 5.73 0.77 3.91
C CYS A 68 6.15 2.23 4.10
N ARG A 69 7.40 2.55 3.78
CA ARG A 69 7.93 3.92 3.89
C ARG A 69 7.22 4.91 2.97
N GLY A 70 6.79 4.43 1.79
CA GLY A 70 6.04 5.22 0.81
C GLY A 70 4.64 5.54 1.30
N CYS A 71 3.75 4.55 1.25
CA CYS A 71 2.31 4.75 1.50
C CYS A 71 1.88 4.64 2.98
N GLY A 72 2.77 4.27 3.91
CA GLY A 72 2.41 4.10 5.33
C GLY A 72 1.56 2.86 5.64
N ARG A 73 1.33 1.98 4.66
CA ARG A 73 0.55 0.74 4.85
C ARG A 73 1.31 -0.24 5.74
N PHE A 74 0.63 -0.79 6.74
CA PHE A 74 1.13 -1.92 7.54
C PHE A 74 1.12 -3.20 6.68
N ALA A 75 2.30 -3.64 6.24
CA ALA A 75 2.47 -4.77 5.31
C ALA A 75 3.80 -5.51 5.57
N PRO A 76 3.98 -6.11 6.77
CA PRO A 76 5.27 -6.64 7.22
C PRO A 76 5.90 -7.65 6.25
N ASN A 77 5.10 -8.56 5.69
CA ASN A 77 5.61 -9.55 4.74
C ASN A 77 6.14 -8.89 3.47
N GLU A 78 5.39 -7.92 2.93
CA GLU A 78 5.78 -7.23 1.70
C GLU A 78 6.99 -6.32 1.92
N VAL A 79 7.03 -5.55 3.00
CA VAL A 79 8.13 -4.60 3.24
C VAL A 79 9.45 -5.31 3.57
N LYS A 80 9.41 -6.49 4.19
CA LYS A 80 10.61 -7.30 4.41
C LYS A 80 11.23 -7.75 3.09
N MET A 81 10.40 -8.23 2.15
CA MET A 81 10.87 -8.61 0.81
C MET A 81 11.27 -7.39 -0.03
N GLY A 82 10.55 -6.28 0.11
CA GLY A 82 10.70 -5.06 -0.65
C GLY A 82 11.63 -4.00 -0.04
N GLY A 83 12.51 -4.38 0.89
CA GLY A 83 13.52 -3.49 1.48
C GLY A 83 12.97 -2.30 2.29
N GLY A 84 11.71 -2.32 2.70
CA GLY A 84 10.99 -1.23 3.38
C GLY A 84 9.80 -0.67 2.61
N TYR A 85 9.49 -1.20 1.43
CA TYR A 85 8.36 -0.79 0.59
C TYR A 85 7.43 -1.97 0.31
N CYS A 86 6.13 -1.71 0.28
CA CYS A 86 5.16 -2.72 -0.13
C CYS A 86 5.12 -2.86 -1.65
N ARG A 87 4.53 -3.95 -2.17
CA ARG A 87 4.47 -4.24 -3.61
C ARG A 87 3.83 -3.12 -4.42
N SER A 88 2.79 -2.47 -3.89
CA SER A 88 2.13 -1.33 -4.54
C SER A 88 2.98 -0.06 -4.66
N CYS A 89 4.15 -0.01 -4.00
CA CYS A 89 5.09 1.10 -4.07
C CYS A 89 6.39 0.70 -4.78
N LEU A 90 6.50 -0.53 -5.29
CA LEU A 90 7.64 -1.01 -6.05
C LEU A 90 7.26 -1.16 -7.51
N CYS A 91 8.10 -0.65 -8.41
CA CYS A 91 7.85 -0.74 -9.84
C CYS A 91 7.89 -2.22 -10.25
N PRO A 92 6.86 -2.76 -10.90
CA PRO A 92 6.84 -4.16 -11.31
C PRO A 92 7.91 -4.46 -12.37
N ALA A 93 8.34 -3.47 -13.15
CA ALA A 93 9.32 -3.66 -14.22
C ALA A 93 10.78 -3.65 -13.72
N CYS A 94 11.12 -2.76 -12.77
CA CYS A 94 12.51 -2.55 -12.36
C CYS A 94 12.77 -2.72 -10.85
N GLY A 95 11.73 -3.01 -10.07
CA GLY A 95 11.82 -3.18 -8.62
C GLY A 95 12.13 -1.91 -7.83
N ARG A 96 12.29 -0.75 -8.48
CA ARG A 96 12.60 0.51 -7.79
C ARG A 96 11.38 1.08 -7.07
N PRO A 97 11.54 1.65 -5.87
CA PRO A 97 10.45 2.30 -5.17
C PRO A 97 10.11 3.65 -5.82
N ASP A 98 8.82 3.87 -6.10
CA ASP A 98 8.31 5.15 -6.59
C ASP A 98 6.84 5.32 -6.15
N PRO A 99 6.61 5.63 -4.85
CA PRO A 99 5.28 5.63 -4.27
C PRO A 99 4.34 6.70 -4.84
N GLU A 100 4.87 7.70 -5.56
CA GLU A 100 4.06 8.75 -6.19
C GLU A 100 3.65 8.39 -7.61
N ALA A 101 4.55 7.77 -8.39
CA ALA A 101 4.30 7.45 -9.78
C ALA A 101 3.53 6.14 -9.95
N ILE A 102 3.83 5.12 -9.14
CA ILE A 102 3.24 3.78 -9.32
C ILE A 102 1.71 3.78 -9.16
N PRO A 103 1.09 4.48 -8.19
CA PRO A 103 -0.37 4.56 -8.13
C PRO A 103 -1.00 5.28 -9.34
N LYS A 104 -0.24 6.11 -10.05
CA LYS A 104 -0.73 6.90 -11.21
C LYS A 104 -0.56 6.15 -12.53
N PHE A 105 0.59 5.50 -12.74
CA PHE A 105 0.97 4.91 -14.03
C PHE A 105 1.12 3.39 -13.99
N GLY A 106 1.04 2.75 -12.81
CA GLY A 106 1.39 1.34 -12.62
C GLY A 106 2.91 1.05 -12.69
N LEU A 107 3.73 2.06 -12.97
CA LEU A 107 5.19 1.97 -13.15
C LEU A 107 5.87 3.14 -12.42
N CYS A 108 7.16 3.00 -12.10
CA CYS A 108 7.96 4.16 -11.70
C CYS A 108 8.10 5.13 -12.87
N ARG A 109 8.40 6.39 -12.57
CA ARG A 109 8.45 7.46 -13.56
C ARG A 109 9.43 7.20 -14.70
N ALA A 110 10.57 6.58 -14.40
CA ALA A 110 11.55 6.19 -15.40
C ALA A 110 10.98 5.14 -16.38
N CYS A 111 10.40 4.05 -15.86
CA CYS A 111 9.80 3.02 -16.69
C CYS A 111 8.56 3.51 -17.45
N ALA A 112 7.75 4.37 -16.84
CA ALA A 112 6.60 5.00 -17.50
C ALA A 112 7.03 5.89 -18.68
N ASN A 113 8.12 6.65 -18.50
CA ASN A 113 8.70 7.46 -19.57
C ASN A 113 9.24 6.58 -20.71
N THR A 114 9.97 5.51 -20.40
CA THR A 114 10.47 4.57 -21.40
C THR A 114 9.34 3.85 -22.14
N ALA A 115 8.26 3.48 -21.45
CA ALA A 115 7.11 2.83 -22.08
C ALA A 115 6.42 3.76 -23.09
N GLY A 116 6.41 5.08 -22.83
CA GLY A 116 5.81 6.05 -23.74
C GLY A 116 4.31 5.83 -23.95
N VAL A 117 3.61 5.38 -22.91
CA VAL A 117 2.17 5.07 -22.94
C VAL A 117 1.35 6.11 -22.16
N PHE A 118 1.89 6.59 -21.04
CA PHE A 118 1.17 7.46 -20.11
C PHE A 118 1.64 8.91 -20.17
N CYS A 119 0.71 9.84 -20.03
CA CYS A 119 1.03 11.25 -19.86
C CYS A 119 1.73 11.46 -18.51
N LEU A 120 2.99 11.92 -18.53
CA LEU A 120 3.85 12.08 -17.35
C LEU A 120 3.34 13.12 -16.34
N ARG A 121 2.35 13.94 -16.72
CA ARG A 121 1.72 14.93 -15.83
C ARG A 121 0.47 14.40 -15.15
N CYS A 122 -0.48 13.86 -15.93
CA CYS A 122 -1.81 13.51 -15.42
C CYS A 122 -2.05 12.00 -15.25
N GLY A 123 -1.16 11.14 -15.75
CA GLY A 123 -1.33 9.68 -15.63
C GLY A 123 -2.24 9.04 -16.65
N LYS A 124 -2.96 9.83 -17.46
CA LYS A 124 -3.83 9.28 -18.50
C LYS A 124 -3.02 8.54 -19.56
N GLU A 125 -3.47 7.35 -19.90
CA GLU A 125 -2.98 6.60 -21.05
C GLU A 125 -3.32 7.35 -22.33
N ALA A 126 -2.30 7.66 -23.13
CA ALA A 126 -2.43 8.43 -24.36
C ALA A 126 -1.25 8.16 -25.31
N PRO A 127 -0.98 6.91 -25.72
CA PRO A 127 0.26 6.50 -26.40
C PRO A 127 0.56 7.31 -27.66
N ALA A 128 -0.45 7.60 -28.48
CA ALA A 128 -0.26 8.43 -29.67
C ALA A 128 0.11 9.89 -29.33
N GLN A 129 -0.57 10.48 -28.34
CA GLN A 129 -0.37 11.87 -27.94
C GLN A 129 0.98 12.05 -27.25
N VAL A 130 1.37 11.13 -26.36
CA VAL A 130 2.63 11.22 -25.63
C VAL A 130 3.83 11.03 -26.55
N ARG A 131 3.72 10.22 -27.61
CA ARG A 131 4.76 10.12 -28.65
C ARG A 131 4.92 11.45 -29.40
N LYS A 132 3.80 12.08 -29.75
CA LYS A 132 3.78 13.38 -30.44
C LYS A 132 4.30 14.53 -29.54
N ASN A 133 3.90 14.54 -28.28
CA ASN A 133 4.10 15.65 -27.36
C ASN A 133 5.13 15.34 -26.26
N GLN A 134 6.17 14.54 -26.56
CA GLN A 134 7.31 14.27 -25.65
C GLN A 134 6.90 13.83 -24.22
N GLY A 135 5.97 12.88 -24.12
CA GLY A 135 5.52 12.32 -22.84
C GLY A 135 4.25 12.95 -22.27
N PHE A 136 3.56 13.84 -22.99
CA PHE A 136 2.36 14.54 -22.49
C PHE A 136 1.11 14.27 -23.35
N CYS A 137 -0.08 14.25 -22.74
CA CYS A 137 -1.32 14.31 -23.50
C CYS A 137 -1.55 15.74 -24.03
N ASP A 138 -2.42 15.88 -25.03
CA ASP A 138 -2.65 17.18 -25.71
C ASP A 138 -3.03 18.29 -24.71
N LEU A 139 -3.93 17.98 -23.77
CA LEU A 139 -4.37 18.90 -22.72
C LEU A 139 -3.21 19.35 -21.81
N CYS A 140 -2.28 18.46 -21.50
CA CYS A 140 -1.14 18.79 -20.63
C CYS A 140 -0.03 19.51 -21.38
N ALA A 141 0.11 19.25 -22.68
CA ALA A 141 1.06 19.91 -23.56
C ALA A 141 0.68 21.38 -23.80
N GLN A 142 -0.60 21.66 -24.04
CA GLN A 142 -1.13 23.02 -24.21
C GLN A 142 -0.97 23.90 -22.96
N ASN A 143 -0.98 23.29 -21.78
CA ASN A 143 -0.82 23.97 -20.49
C ASN A 143 0.64 23.97 -19.98
N ARG A 144 1.63 23.84 -20.87
CA ARG A 144 3.02 24.09 -20.49
C ARG A 144 3.22 25.59 -20.34
N PRO A 145 3.69 26.09 -19.18
CA PRO A 145 4.18 27.46 -19.13
C PRO A 145 5.35 27.55 -20.13
N THR A 146 5.16 28.34 -21.18
CA THR A 146 6.23 28.70 -22.11
C THR A 146 7.28 29.46 -21.30
N ALA A 147 8.52 28.98 -21.33
CA ALA A 147 9.66 29.65 -20.71
C ALA A 147 10.04 30.97 -21.41
N ASP A 148 9.28 31.40 -22.43
CA ASP A 148 9.57 32.58 -23.27
C ASP A 148 8.62 33.75 -22.98
N LYS A 149 8.66 34.27 -21.75
CA LYS A 149 8.28 35.66 -21.47
C LYS A 149 9.28 36.25 -20.47
N LEU A 150 10.50 36.46 -20.95
CA LEU A 150 11.46 37.39 -20.36
C LEU A 150 11.68 38.53 -21.37
#